data_AF-A0A352PVE3-F1
#
_entry.id   AF-A0A352PVE3-F1
#
_cell.length_a   1.000
_cell.length_b   1.000
_cell.length_c   1.000
_cell.angle_alpha   90.00
_cell.angle_beta   90.00
_cell.angle_gamma   90.00
#
_symmetry.space_group_name_H-M   'P 1'
#
loop_
_entity.id
_entity.type
_entity.pdbx_description
1 polymer ?
#
loop_
_entity_poly.entity_id
_entity_poly.type
_entity_poly.pdbx_seq_one_letter_code
_entity_poly.pdbx_strand_id
1 'polypeptide(L)'
;MYEDKELKEYRDLLPPPSQFEEGFSWKSMVGALFIGFLMMPGSMYLGLVIGHGIGPAARWVTIILFAEMAKRSYTQLRQQEIFVLYYMAGAAMASPFSGLLWNQYLVQSEAARMLGLTPYIPEWVAPQPGSDSFLERTFFHRDWLVPILLMIGFELIQAVDHFGLGYALYRFTSDVEKLPFPMAPVGALGTMALAESAEKRETSWKWRVFSIGAMIGLAFGALYVLLPAASGVLLAEPIRLLPIPWIELTRITEDWFPAVATGIQLDLGLLFIGMVLPFWAVMGGLVGFIVTLIANPILYQNHILHRWHKGMGTVDTVFANNFDFYMSFSIGLGLAIAVVGIVHVTLSIRQKSGGTPFRERLKALFTPPPGRGDFNIWIALGIYVFSTTTYIYLSSLLVPGFPWIFLVAYGFLYTPFISYVSARMEG
;
A
#
# COMPACT_ATOMS: atom_id res chain seq x y z
N MET A 1 -4.05 24.83 -20.67
CA MET A 1 -3.44 23.65 -20.03
C MET A 1 -2.25 23.29 -20.90
N TYR A 2 -1.03 23.51 -20.41
CA TYR A 2 0.15 23.03 -21.12
C TYR A 2 0.07 21.50 -21.04
N GLU A 3 -0.12 20.79 -22.17
CA GLU A 3 -0.04 19.33 -22.16
C GLU A 3 1.40 18.97 -21.79
N ASP A 4 1.59 18.44 -20.58
CA ASP A 4 2.89 17.93 -20.17
C ASP A 4 3.25 16.75 -21.08
N LYS A 5 4.35 16.91 -21.81
CA LYS A 5 4.81 15.92 -22.78
C LYS A 5 5.15 14.59 -22.12
N GLU A 6 5.66 14.63 -20.89
CA GLU A 6 6.00 13.44 -20.12
C GLU A 6 4.73 12.67 -19.74
N LEU A 7 3.73 13.35 -19.17
CA LEU A 7 2.46 12.70 -18.79
C LEU A 7 1.73 12.10 -20.00
N LYS A 8 1.85 12.73 -21.17
CA LYS A 8 1.30 12.20 -22.43
C LYS A 8 2.04 10.95 -22.88
N GLU A 9 3.36 10.94 -22.81
CA GLU A 9 4.18 9.75 -23.12
C GLU A 9 3.77 8.57 -22.24
N TYR A 10 3.66 8.77 -20.92
CA TYR A 10 3.21 7.71 -20.00
C TYR A 10 1.79 7.22 -20.33
N ARG A 11 0.86 8.13 -20.64
CA ARG A 11 -0.52 7.76 -20.98
C ARG A 11 -0.60 6.95 -22.27
N ASP A 12 0.21 7.30 -23.27
CA ASP A 12 0.19 6.68 -24.58
C ASP A 12 0.98 5.34 -24.61
N LEU A 13 1.61 4.94 -23.49
CA LEU A 13 2.26 3.64 -23.33
C LEU A 13 1.30 2.44 -23.47
N LEU A 14 0.03 2.60 -23.08
CA LEU A 14 -0.97 1.54 -23.17
C LEU A 14 -2.33 2.13 -23.55
N PRO A 15 -2.83 1.86 -24.78
CA PRO A 15 -4.17 2.31 -25.15
C PRO A 15 -5.23 1.53 -24.34
N PRO A 16 -6.33 2.19 -23.92
CA PRO A 16 -7.39 1.53 -23.17
C PRO A 16 -8.06 0.43 -24.02
N PRO A 17 -8.30 -0.76 -23.46
CA PRO A 17 -8.96 -1.85 -24.18
C PRO A 17 -10.41 -1.48 -24.51
N SER A 18 -10.89 -1.95 -25.67
CA SER A 18 -12.25 -1.67 -26.18
C SER A 18 -13.33 -2.61 -25.62
N GLN A 19 -12.93 -3.77 -25.09
CA GLN A 19 -13.85 -4.77 -24.56
C GLN A 19 -13.35 -5.31 -23.22
N PHE A 20 -14.29 -5.53 -22.30
CA PHE A 20 -14.09 -6.21 -21.04
C PHE A 20 -14.12 -7.73 -21.24
N GLU A 21 -13.13 -8.41 -20.69
CA GLU A 21 -13.09 -9.87 -20.60
C GLU A 21 -12.97 -10.30 -19.14
N GLU A 22 -13.70 -11.35 -18.78
CA GLU A 22 -13.72 -11.85 -17.40
C GLU A 22 -12.48 -12.71 -17.10
N GLY A 23 -11.71 -12.25 -16.10
CA GLY A 23 -10.53 -12.95 -15.56
C GLY A 23 -10.82 -13.82 -14.34
N PHE A 24 -12.03 -13.78 -13.80
CA PHE A 24 -12.43 -14.64 -12.69
C PHE A 24 -12.72 -16.05 -13.22
N SER A 25 -11.87 -17.01 -12.87
CA SER A 25 -12.03 -18.40 -13.28
C SER A 25 -11.57 -19.34 -12.17
N TRP A 26 -11.87 -20.64 -12.32
CA TRP A 26 -11.41 -21.67 -11.37
C TRP A 26 -9.88 -21.66 -11.20
N LYS A 27 -9.14 -21.36 -12.28
CA LYS A 27 -7.67 -21.22 -12.22
C LYS A 27 -7.26 -20.05 -11.34
N SER A 28 -7.89 -18.89 -11.50
CA SER A 28 -7.63 -17.70 -10.68
C SER A 28 -7.97 -17.97 -9.20
N MET A 29 -9.04 -18.72 -8.92
CA MET A 29 -9.41 -19.07 -7.55
C MET A 29 -8.41 -20.03 -6.89
N VAL A 30 -7.99 -21.09 -7.59
CA VAL A 30 -6.96 -22.02 -7.08
C VAL A 30 -5.62 -21.28 -6.87
N GLY A 31 -5.25 -20.42 -7.80
CA GLY A 31 -4.06 -19.57 -7.65
C GLY A 31 -4.15 -18.69 -6.41
N ALA A 32 -5.29 -18.03 -6.18
CA ALA A 32 -5.53 -17.22 -5.00
C ALA A 32 -5.39 -17.98 -3.67
N LEU A 33 -5.95 -19.20 -3.59
CA LEU A 33 -5.79 -20.07 -2.41
C LEU A 33 -4.32 -20.41 -2.18
N PHE A 34 -3.58 -20.74 -3.24
CA PHE A 34 -2.14 -20.99 -3.14
C PHE A 34 -1.38 -19.77 -2.60
N ILE A 35 -1.73 -18.54 -3.03
CA ILE A 35 -1.13 -17.32 -2.48
C ILE A 35 -1.42 -17.19 -0.99
N GLY A 36 -2.69 -17.34 -0.60
CA GLY A 36 -3.12 -17.21 0.78
C GLY A 36 -2.41 -18.18 1.73
N PHE A 37 -2.30 -19.46 1.34
CA PHE A 37 -1.72 -20.48 2.20
C PHE A 37 -0.18 -20.50 2.21
N LEU A 38 0.47 -20.19 1.09
CA LEU A 38 1.93 -20.31 1.00
C LEU A 38 2.67 -18.98 1.20
N MET A 39 2.17 -17.90 0.60
CA MET A 39 2.88 -16.62 0.58
C MET A 39 2.64 -15.80 1.85
N MET A 40 1.43 -15.83 2.41
CA MET A 40 1.18 -15.06 3.64
C MET A 40 2.07 -15.51 4.81
N PRO A 41 2.18 -16.80 5.16
CA PRO A 41 3.04 -17.21 6.28
C PRO A 41 4.52 -16.89 6.03
N GLY A 42 4.99 -17.09 4.80
CA GLY A 42 6.35 -16.73 4.41
C GLY A 42 6.61 -15.22 4.55
N SER A 43 5.66 -14.38 4.13
CA SER A 43 5.76 -12.93 4.23
C SER A 43 5.77 -12.45 5.69
N MET A 44 4.94 -13.06 6.54
CA MET A 44 4.90 -12.77 7.98
C MET A 44 6.21 -13.14 8.65
N TYR A 45 6.75 -14.33 8.35
CA TYR A 45 8.03 -14.77 8.88
C TYR A 45 9.17 -13.82 8.52
N LEU A 46 9.27 -13.43 7.24
CA LEU A 46 10.31 -12.50 6.79
C LEU A 46 10.13 -11.10 7.40
N GLY A 47 8.88 -10.65 7.55
CA GLY A 47 8.55 -9.43 8.29
C GLY A 47 9.10 -9.43 9.72
N LEU A 48 8.97 -10.55 10.43
CA LEU A 48 9.45 -10.68 11.80
C LEU A 48 10.97 -10.83 11.90
N VAL A 49 11.62 -11.55 10.97
CA VAL A 49 13.06 -11.83 11.03
C VAL A 49 13.90 -10.66 10.52
N ILE A 50 13.44 -9.98 9.47
CA ILE A 50 14.23 -8.98 8.73
C ILE A 50 13.68 -7.57 8.97
N GLY A 51 12.57 -7.43 9.71
CA GLY A 51 11.91 -6.15 9.97
C GLY A 51 11.19 -5.57 8.76
N HIS A 52 11.15 -6.27 7.63
CA HIS A 52 10.39 -5.91 6.44
C HIS A 52 9.84 -7.17 5.76
N GLY A 53 8.62 -7.09 5.22
CA GLY A 53 8.02 -8.20 4.48
C GLY A 53 8.63 -8.37 3.08
N ILE A 54 8.21 -9.41 2.35
CA ILE A 54 8.64 -9.69 0.96
C ILE A 54 8.25 -8.55 -0.02
N GLY A 55 7.41 -7.61 0.42
CA GLY A 55 7.03 -6.42 -0.32
C GLY A 55 6.24 -6.73 -1.60
N PRO A 56 6.14 -5.78 -2.54
CA PRO A 56 5.48 -5.98 -3.83
C PRO A 56 6.11 -7.09 -4.70
N ALA A 57 7.35 -7.50 -4.41
CA ALA A 57 8.02 -8.55 -5.17
C ALA A 57 7.33 -9.92 -5.02
N ALA A 58 6.75 -10.22 -3.86
CA ALA A 58 6.02 -11.46 -3.65
C ALA A 58 4.86 -11.63 -4.65
N ARG A 59 4.16 -10.55 -5.04
CA ARG A 59 3.06 -10.62 -6.03
C ARG A 59 3.55 -11.22 -7.33
N TRP A 60 4.70 -10.74 -7.79
CA TRP A 60 5.30 -11.15 -9.04
C TRP A 60 5.82 -12.58 -8.99
N VAL A 61 6.51 -12.96 -7.90
CA VAL A 61 6.99 -14.33 -7.69
C VAL A 61 5.83 -15.32 -7.74
N THR A 62 4.70 -15.00 -7.09
CA THR A 62 3.54 -15.89 -7.10
C THR A 62 2.97 -16.10 -8.50
N ILE A 63 2.84 -15.02 -9.27
CA ILE A 63 2.36 -15.11 -10.65
C ILE A 63 3.32 -15.96 -11.50
N ILE A 64 4.62 -15.76 -11.36
CA ILE A 64 5.63 -16.54 -12.10
C ILE A 64 5.54 -18.03 -11.75
N LEU A 65 5.47 -18.37 -10.46
CA LEU A 65 5.33 -19.76 -10.01
C LEU A 65 4.02 -20.39 -10.52
N PHE A 66 2.91 -19.66 -10.46
CA PHE A 66 1.62 -20.16 -10.90
C PHE A 66 1.55 -20.31 -12.43
N ALA A 67 2.14 -19.37 -13.18
CA ALA A 67 2.27 -19.47 -14.64
C ALA A 67 3.15 -20.66 -15.04
N GLU A 68 4.26 -20.91 -14.33
CA GLU A 68 5.12 -22.07 -14.56
C GLU A 68 4.41 -23.40 -14.22
N MET A 69 3.64 -23.44 -13.13
CA MET A 69 2.80 -24.59 -12.79
C MET A 69 1.73 -24.83 -13.87
N ALA A 70 1.02 -23.78 -14.30
CA ALA A 70 0.03 -23.88 -15.36
C ALA A 70 0.64 -24.43 -16.65
N LYS A 71 1.82 -23.92 -17.04
CA LYS A 71 2.60 -24.38 -18.20
C LYS A 71 2.97 -25.87 -18.09
N ARG A 72 3.43 -26.32 -16.91
CA ARG A 72 3.76 -27.74 -16.64
C ARG A 72 2.53 -28.64 -16.63
N SER A 73 1.36 -28.10 -16.28
CA SER A 73 0.08 -28.79 -16.39
C SER A 73 -0.54 -28.73 -17.79
N TYR A 74 0.20 -28.28 -18.82
CA TYR A 74 -0.29 -28.08 -20.19
C TYR A 74 -1.50 -27.14 -20.30
N THR A 75 -1.61 -26.19 -19.37
CA THR A 75 -2.62 -25.15 -19.37
C THR A 75 -1.99 -23.77 -19.58
N GLN A 76 -2.76 -22.82 -20.09
CA GLN A 76 -2.36 -21.43 -20.21
C GLN A 76 -3.25 -20.56 -19.33
N LEU A 77 -2.69 -19.46 -18.83
CA LEU A 77 -3.42 -18.43 -18.09
C LEU A 77 -3.66 -17.25 -19.02
N ARG A 78 -4.91 -16.81 -19.12
CA ARG A 78 -5.24 -15.60 -19.87
C ARG A 78 -4.71 -14.37 -19.13
N GLN A 79 -4.48 -13.30 -19.87
CA GLN A 79 -4.01 -12.03 -19.29
C GLN A 79 -4.91 -11.53 -18.15
N GLN A 80 -6.23 -11.68 -18.28
CA GLN A 80 -7.20 -11.25 -17.27
C GLN A 80 -7.14 -12.14 -16.02
N GLU A 81 -6.86 -13.44 -16.17
CA GLU A 81 -6.66 -14.36 -15.04
C GLU A 81 -5.40 -13.97 -14.26
N ILE A 82 -4.32 -13.61 -14.96
CA ILE A 82 -3.08 -13.12 -14.35
C ILE A 82 -3.32 -11.79 -13.62
N PHE A 83 -4.13 -10.89 -14.19
CA PHE A 83 -4.48 -9.63 -13.56
C PHE A 83 -5.29 -9.84 -12.27
N VAL A 84 -6.29 -10.73 -12.29
CA VAL A 84 -7.04 -11.11 -11.08
C VAL A 84 -6.09 -11.70 -10.03
N LEU A 85 -5.20 -12.62 -10.42
CA LEU A 85 -4.20 -13.18 -9.50
C LEU A 85 -3.26 -12.12 -8.92
N TYR A 86 -2.85 -11.12 -9.71
CA TYR A 86 -2.01 -10.02 -9.22
C TYR A 86 -2.70 -9.21 -8.12
N TYR A 87 -3.97 -8.83 -8.33
CA TYR A 87 -4.73 -8.09 -7.33
C TYR A 87 -5.04 -8.94 -6.10
N MET A 88 -5.43 -10.20 -6.29
CA MET A 88 -5.65 -11.13 -5.17
C MET A 88 -4.38 -11.38 -4.38
N ALA A 89 -3.22 -11.45 -5.06
CA ALA A 89 -1.94 -11.51 -4.38
C ALA A 89 -1.73 -10.29 -3.51
N GLY A 90 -1.98 -9.10 -4.06
CA GLY A 90 -1.85 -7.85 -3.34
C GLY A 90 -2.73 -7.77 -2.10
N ALA A 91 -3.98 -8.18 -2.22
CA ALA A 91 -4.90 -8.27 -1.09
C ALA A 91 -4.41 -9.28 -0.04
N ALA A 92 -3.98 -10.47 -0.44
CA ALA A 92 -3.42 -11.46 0.50
C ALA A 92 -2.17 -10.93 1.23
N MET A 93 -1.31 -10.16 0.54
CA MET A 93 -0.12 -9.57 1.15
C MET A 93 -0.39 -8.42 2.11
N ALA A 94 -1.61 -7.88 2.17
CA ALA A 94 -2.00 -6.97 3.26
C ALA A 94 -1.91 -7.67 4.63
N SER A 95 -1.76 -9.01 4.65
CA SER A 95 -1.47 -9.83 5.81
C SER A 95 -2.42 -9.52 6.99
N PRO A 96 -3.73 -9.71 6.80
CA PRO A 96 -4.73 -9.38 7.82
C PRO A 96 -4.44 -10.11 9.15
N PHE A 97 -3.87 -11.32 9.07
CA PHE A 97 -3.51 -12.14 10.23
C PHE A 97 -2.25 -11.69 10.98
N SER A 98 -1.44 -10.77 10.43
CA SER A 98 -0.24 -10.25 11.12
C SER A 98 -0.58 -9.56 12.44
N GLY A 99 -1.77 -8.96 12.53
CA GLY A 99 -2.27 -8.32 13.76
C GLY A 99 -2.46 -9.28 14.92
N LEU A 100 -2.74 -10.57 14.69
CA LEU A 100 -3.01 -11.52 15.78
C LEU A 100 -1.78 -11.78 16.65
N LEU A 101 -0.61 -11.95 16.03
CA LEU A 101 0.65 -12.13 16.75
C LEU A 101 1.01 -10.89 17.55
N TRP A 102 0.79 -9.71 16.97
CA TRP A 102 1.01 -8.43 17.65
C TRP A 102 0.06 -8.25 18.82
N ASN A 103 -1.23 -8.52 18.66
CA ASN A 103 -2.22 -8.40 19.73
C ASN A 103 -1.92 -9.36 20.88
N GLN A 104 -1.52 -10.60 20.56
CA GLN A 104 -1.05 -11.56 21.56
C GLN A 104 0.17 -11.03 22.31
N TYR A 105 1.18 -10.50 21.60
CA TYR A 105 2.37 -9.90 22.21
C TYR A 105 2.00 -8.71 23.10
N LEU A 106 1.12 -7.81 22.64
CA LEU A 106 0.71 -6.61 23.35
C LEU A 106 0.09 -6.95 24.71
N VAL A 107 -0.88 -7.88 24.73
CA VAL A 107 -1.56 -8.34 25.96
C VAL A 107 -0.58 -8.97 26.94
N GLN A 108 0.41 -9.71 26.43
CA GLN A 108 1.42 -10.39 27.23
C GLN A 108 2.62 -9.50 27.59
N SER A 109 2.78 -8.33 26.95
CA SER A 109 3.97 -7.49 27.09
C SER A 109 4.14 -6.97 28.52
N GLU A 110 5.40 -6.87 28.96
CA GLU A 110 5.71 -6.31 30.27
C GLU A 110 5.27 -4.85 30.38
N ALA A 111 5.39 -4.08 29.29
CA ALA A 111 4.90 -2.70 29.23
C ALA A 111 3.39 -2.59 29.49
N ALA A 112 2.56 -3.42 28.85
CA ALA A 112 1.11 -3.42 29.09
C ALA A 112 0.77 -3.83 30.52
N ARG A 113 1.51 -4.78 31.10
CA ARG A 113 1.33 -5.22 32.49
C ARG A 113 1.74 -4.13 33.50
N MET A 114 2.91 -3.51 33.30
CA MET A 114 3.44 -2.45 34.18
C MET A 114 2.55 -1.20 34.17
N LEU A 115 2.00 -0.85 33.01
CA LEU A 115 1.06 0.26 32.86
C LEU A 115 -0.37 -0.09 33.31
N GLY A 116 -0.61 -1.34 33.75
CA GLY A 116 -1.92 -1.81 34.17
C GLY A 116 -2.96 -1.84 33.05
N LEU A 117 -2.53 -1.88 31.79
CA LEU A 117 -3.41 -1.80 30.61
C LEU A 117 -4.03 -3.15 30.25
N THR A 118 -3.41 -4.26 30.63
CA THR A 118 -3.82 -5.61 30.23
C THR A 118 -5.31 -5.92 30.45
N PRO A 119 -5.91 -5.62 31.62
CA PRO A 119 -7.34 -5.89 31.85
C PRO A 119 -8.29 -5.01 31.02
N TYR A 120 -7.79 -3.89 30.50
CA TYR A 120 -8.57 -2.96 29.66
C TYR A 120 -8.54 -3.33 28.18
N ILE A 121 -7.68 -4.26 27.77
CA ILE A 121 -7.67 -4.77 26.39
C ILE A 121 -8.84 -5.75 26.25
N PRO A 122 -9.83 -5.49 25.37
CA PRO A 122 -11.00 -6.36 25.26
C PRO A 122 -10.66 -7.75 24.69
N GLU A 123 -11.43 -8.76 25.10
CA GLU A 123 -11.27 -10.15 24.60
C GLU A 123 -11.48 -10.29 23.09
N TRP A 124 -12.23 -9.36 22.49
CA TRP A 124 -12.44 -9.32 21.05
C TRP A 124 -11.19 -8.85 20.27
N VAL A 125 -10.18 -8.27 20.95
CA VAL A 125 -8.87 -7.92 20.38
C VAL A 125 -7.89 -9.09 20.49
N ALA A 126 -7.78 -9.68 21.68
CA ALA A 126 -6.99 -10.88 21.96
C ALA A 126 -7.45 -11.54 23.28
N PRO A 127 -7.24 -12.85 23.45
CA PRO A 127 -7.51 -13.55 24.70
C PRO A 127 -6.71 -12.98 25.89
N GLN A 128 -7.28 -13.04 27.09
CA GLN A 128 -6.60 -12.58 28.30
C GLN A 128 -5.43 -13.48 28.73
N PRO A 129 -4.42 -12.96 29.46
CA PRO A 129 -3.34 -13.77 30.01
C PRO A 129 -3.91 -14.89 30.89
N GLY A 130 -3.63 -16.14 30.55
CA GLY A 130 -4.20 -17.32 31.22
C GLY A 130 -5.09 -18.18 30.32
N SER A 131 -5.42 -17.73 29.11
CA SER A 131 -6.04 -18.57 28.07
C SER A 131 -5.13 -19.75 27.70
N ASP A 132 -5.71 -20.95 27.58
CA ASP A 132 -5.02 -22.18 27.15
C ASP A 132 -4.45 -22.04 25.72
N SER A 133 -5.01 -21.15 24.90
CA SER A 133 -4.50 -20.85 23.56
C SER A 133 -3.03 -20.43 23.53
N PHE A 134 -2.57 -19.78 24.60
CA PHE A 134 -1.18 -19.33 24.73
C PHE A 134 -0.23 -20.46 25.11
N LEU A 135 -0.71 -21.45 25.86
CA LEU A 135 0.06 -22.64 26.22
C LEU A 135 0.19 -23.56 25.00
N GLU A 136 -0.90 -23.76 24.27
CA GLU A 136 -0.93 -24.58 23.06
C GLU A 136 -0.28 -23.90 21.85
N ARG A 137 0.00 -22.59 21.94
CA ARG A 137 0.59 -21.77 20.86
C ARG A 137 -0.20 -21.89 19.54
N THR A 138 -1.52 -21.87 19.64
CA THR A 138 -2.42 -22.06 18.50
C THR A 138 -3.48 -20.96 18.42
N PHE A 139 -3.75 -20.50 17.20
CA PHE A 139 -4.89 -19.64 16.89
C PHE A 139 -6.17 -20.45 16.63
N PHE A 140 -6.07 -21.77 16.51
CA PHE A 140 -7.22 -22.68 16.37
C PHE A 140 -7.83 -23.02 17.74
N HIS A 141 -7.98 -22.03 18.61
CA HIS A 141 -8.61 -22.15 19.91
C HIS A 141 -9.89 -21.30 19.96
N ARG A 142 -10.88 -21.72 20.75
CA ARG A 142 -12.18 -21.03 20.84
C ARG A 142 -12.05 -19.56 21.25
N ASP A 143 -11.09 -19.25 22.11
CA ASP A 143 -10.86 -17.88 22.60
C ASP A 143 -10.44 -16.92 21.48
N TRP A 144 -9.84 -17.43 20.41
CA TRP A 144 -9.47 -16.65 19.23
C TRP A 144 -10.59 -16.50 18.21
N LEU A 145 -11.71 -17.19 18.38
CA LEU A 145 -12.80 -17.21 17.40
C LEU A 145 -13.39 -15.81 17.17
N VAL A 146 -13.66 -15.06 18.25
CA VAL A 146 -14.25 -13.71 18.15
C VAL A 146 -13.27 -12.74 17.49
N PRO A 147 -11.99 -12.61 17.92
CA PRO A 147 -11.01 -11.79 17.22
C PRO A 147 -10.86 -12.14 15.73
N ILE A 148 -10.78 -13.43 15.39
CA ILE A 148 -10.62 -13.87 14.00
C ILE A 148 -11.85 -13.53 13.16
N LEU A 149 -13.06 -13.77 13.66
CA LEU A 149 -14.29 -13.46 12.94
C LEU A 149 -14.47 -11.96 12.72
N LEU A 150 -14.15 -11.13 13.72
CA LEU A 150 -14.18 -9.68 13.58
C LEU A 150 -13.13 -9.20 12.57
N MET A 151 -11.92 -9.73 12.62
CA MET A 151 -10.85 -9.40 11.68
C MET A 151 -11.26 -9.75 10.23
N ILE A 152 -11.80 -10.96 10.00
CA ILE A 152 -12.32 -11.35 8.67
C ILE A 152 -13.48 -10.43 8.26
N GLY A 153 -14.41 -10.13 9.18
CA GLY A 153 -15.53 -9.23 8.91
C GLY A 153 -15.08 -7.82 8.53
N PHE A 154 -14.10 -7.26 9.25
CA PHE A 154 -13.53 -5.96 8.94
C PHE A 154 -12.75 -5.97 7.63
N GLU A 155 -12.01 -7.03 7.32
CA GLU A 155 -11.31 -7.17 6.05
C GLU A 155 -12.30 -7.19 4.87
N LEU A 156 -13.42 -7.91 5.01
CA LEU A 156 -14.49 -7.91 4.00
C LEU A 156 -15.12 -6.53 3.85
N ILE A 157 -15.41 -5.84 4.96
CA ILE A 157 -15.93 -4.48 4.92
C ILE A 157 -14.95 -3.54 4.22
N GLN A 158 -13.66 -3.62 4.54
CA GLN A 158 -12.63 -2.79 3.90
C GLN A 158 -12.47 -3.11 2.42
N ALA A 159 -12.47 -4.38 2.02
CA ALA A 159 -12.40 -4.78 0.62
C ALA A 159 -13.57 -4.21 -0.19
N VAL A 160 -14.78 -4.26 0.38
CA VAL A 160 -16.00 -3.70 -0.22
C VAL A 160 -15.97 -2.17 -0.25
N ASP A 161 -15.49 -1.53 0.81
CA ASP A 161 -15.36 -0.07 0.92
C ASP A 161 -14.36 0.50 -0.09
N HIS A 162 -13.19 -0.14 -0.19
CA HIS A 162 -12.14 0.19 -1.15
C HIS A 162 -12.66 0.12 -2.58
N PHE A 163 -13.48 -0.90 -2.89
CA PHE A 163 -14.15 -0.99 -4.18
C PHE A 163 -15.18 0.14 -4.38
N GLY A 164 -16.03 0.42 -3.40
CA GLY A 164 -17.10 1.42 -3.51
C GLY A 164 -16.60 2.84 -3.79
N LEU A 165 -15.87 3.44 -2.85
CA LEU A 165 -15.37 4.80 -2.99
C LEU A 165 -14.27 4.89 -4.04
N GLY A 166 -13.36 3.91 -4.07
CA GLY A 166 -12.25 3.87 -5.03
C GLY A 166 -12.75 3.84 -6.47
N TYR A 167 -13.74 3.01 -6.77
CA TYR A 167 -14.36 2.97 -8.11
C TYR A 167 -15.08 4.27 -8.45
N ALA A 168 -15.83 4.84 -7.51
CA ALA A 168 -16.54 6.10 -7.74
C ALA A 168 -15.59 7.26 -8.04
N LEU A 169 -14.50 7.37 -7.27
CA LEU A 169 -13.44 8.36 -7.49
C LEU A 169 -12.68 8.10 -8.79
N TYR A 170 -12.38 6.84 -9.13
CA TYR A 170 -11.79 6.48 -10.42
C TYR A 170 -12.65 6.98 -11.58
N ARG A 171 -13.96 6.70 -11.57
CA ARG A 171 -14.85 7.18 -12.64
C ARG A 171 -14.92 8.69 -12.70
N PHE A 172 -14.93 9.36 -11.55
CA PHE A 172 -14.93 10.81 -11.50
C PHE A 172 -13.63 11.41 -12.08
N THR A 173 -12.48 10.96 -11.61
CA THR A 173 -11.17 11.48 -12.01
C THR A 173 -10.77 11.10 -13.43
N SER A 174 -11.09 9.87 -13.86
CA SER A 174 -10.79 9.37 -15.21
C SER A 174 -11.81 9.84 -16.26
N ASP A 175 -13.11 9.64 -16.04
CA ASP A 175 -14.12 9.92 -17.07
C ASP A 175 -14.50 11.41 -17.15
N VAL A 176 -14.54 12.10 -16.00
CA VAL A 176 -14.99 13.51 -15.92
C VAL A 176 -13.79 14.46 -16.00
N GLU A 177 -12.78 14.25 -15.16
CA GLU A 177 -11.62 15.14 -15.08
C GLU A 177 -10.52 14.80 -16.10
N LYS A 178 -10.46 13.54 -16.56
CA LYS A 178 -9.43 13.04 -17.49
C LYS A 178 -8.00 13.28 -16.99
N LEU A 179 -7.78 13.01 -15.70
CA LEU A 179 -6.44 13.07 -15.12
C LEU A 179 -5.52 12.06 -15.79
N PRO A 180 -4.25 12.43 -16.08
CA PRO A 180 -3.26 11.48 -16.56
C PRO A 180 -2.76 10.64 -15.38
N PHE A 181 -2.99 9.32 -15.37
CA PHE A 181 -2.44 8.43 -14.33
C PHE A 181 -1.13 7.79 -14.83
N PRO A 182 0.05 8.39 -14.63
CA PRO A 182 1.30 7.97 -15.28
C PRO A 182 1.76 6.56 -14.87
N MET A 183 1.48 6.15 -13.63
CA MET A 183 1.91 4.85 -13.11
C MET A 183 0.98 3.69 -13.48
N ALA A 184 -0.26 3.98 -13.92
CA ALA A 184 -1.21 2.93 -14.26
C ALA A 184 -0.78 2.10 -15.49
N PRO A 185 -0.33 2.71 -16.61
CA PRO A 185 0.23 1.98 -17.76
C PRO A 185 1.45 1.14 -17.40
N VAL A 186 2.33 1.65 -16.53
CA VAL A 186 3.52 0.92 -16.07
C VAL A 186 3.14 -0.39 -15.36
N GLY A 187 2.23 -0.31 -14.39
CA GLY A 187 1.76 -1.49 -13.67
C GLY A 187 1.08 -2.51 -14.58
N ALA A 188 0.22 -2.02 -15.49
CA ALA A 188 -0.47 -2.85 -16.47
C ALA A 188 0.51 -3.55 -17.42
N LEU A 189 1.47 -2.82 -18.00
CA LEU A 189 2.51 -3.38 -18.88
C LEU A 189 3.35 -4.45 -18.18
N GLY A 190 3.64 -4.28 -16.88
CA GLY A 190 4.31 -5.30 -16.08
C GLY A 190 3.50 -6.61 -16.02
N THR A 191 2.19 -6.53 -15.74
CA THR A 191 1.31 -7.72 -15.72
C THR A 191 1.16 -8.35 -17.10
N MET A 192 1.06 -7.54 -18.16
CA MET A 192 0.96 -8.00 -19.55
C MET A 192 2.23 -8.70 -20.02
N ALA A 193 3.41 -8.16 -19.67
CA ALA A 193 4.68 -8.75 -20.04
C ALA A 193 4.83 -10.19 -19.50
N LEU A 194 4.33 -10.46 -18.29
CA LEU A 194 4.32 -11.81 -17.73
C LEU A 194 3.34 -12.73 -18.46
N ALA A 195 2.15 -12.24 -18.81
CA ALA A 195 1.17 -13.00 -19.60
C ALA A 195 1.73 -13.39 -20.99
N GLU A 196 2.30 -12.42 -21.70
CA GLU A 196 2.90 -12.64 -23.02
C GLU A 196 4.06 -13.65 -22.99
N SER A 197 4.86 -13.63 -21.92
CA SER A 197 5.97 -14.58 -21.73
C SER A 197 5.50 -16.03 -21.55
N ALA A 198 4.27 -16.24 -21.07
CA ALA A 198 3.66 -17.56 -20.94
C ALA A 198 3.06 -18.08 -22.26
N GLU A 199 2.67 -17.19 -23.18
CA GLU A 199 1.91 -17.56 -24.39
C GLU A 199 2.76 -17.96 -25.61
N LYS A 200 3.93 -17.35 -25.91
CA LYS A 200 4.88 -17.85 -26.95
C LYS A 200 6.18 -17.02 -27.12
N ARG A 201 7.26 -17.77 -27.41
CA ARG A 201 8.64 -17.41 -27.86
C ARG A 201 9.56 -16.69 -26.87
N GLU A 202 10.54 -17.47 -26.41
CA GLU A 202 11.73 -17.16 -25.61
C GLU A 202 12.71 -16.12 -26.23
N THR A 203 12.24 -15.24 -27.13
CA THR A 203 13.08 -14.29 -27.89
C THR A 203 12.69 -12.82 -27.73
N SER A 204 11.77 -12.48 -26.81
CA SER A 204 11.43 -11.09 -26.55
C SER A 204 12.52 -10.40 -25.72
N TRP A 205 12.86 -9.15 -26.06
CA TRP A 205 13.78 -8.31 -25.28
C TRP A 205 13.34 -8.19 -23.80
N LYS A 206 12.02 -8.28 -23.55
CA LYS A 206 11.42 -8.29 -22.22
C LYS A 206 11.98 -9.44 -21.35
N TRP A 207 12.17 -10.62 -21.93
CA TRP A 207 12.74 -11.78 -21.22
C TRP A 207 14.20 -11.57 -20.83
N ARG A 208 14.98 -10.91 -21.69
CA ARG A 208 16.38 -10.57 -21.38
C ARG A 208 16.46 -9.60 -20.19
N VAL A 209 15.65 -8.55 -20.21
CA VAL A 209 15.58 -7.58 -19.10
C VAL A 209 15.10 -8.24 -17.82
N PHE A 210 14.05 -9.07 -17.90
CA PHE A 210 13.56 -9.87 -16.78
C PHE A 210 14.66 -10.76 -16.20
N SER A 211 15.40 -11.48 -17.04
CA SER A 211 16.47 -12.39 -16.59
C SER A 211 17.62 -11.64 -15.90
N ILE A 212 18.03 -10.47 -16.43
CA ILE A 212 19.05 -9.62 -15.80
C ILE A 212 18.57 -9.14 -14.43
N GLY A 213 17.34 -8.61 -14.36
CA GLY A 213 16.73 -8.17 -13.11
C GLY A 213 16.61 -9.31 -12.10
N ALA A 214 16.19 -10.50 -12.55
CA ALA A 214 16.10 -11.69 -11.72
C ALA A 214 17.46 -12.11 -11.16
N MET A 215 18.53 -12.10 -11.98
CA MET A 215 19.87 -12.44 -11.51
C MET A 215 20.43 -11.42 -10.51
N ILE A 216 20.19 -10.12 -10.73
CA ILE A 216 20.56 -9.06 -9.78
C ILE A 216 19.81 -9.26 -8.45
N GLY A 217 18.50 -9.47 -8.52
CA GLY A 217 17.65 -9.70 -7.36
C GLY A 217 18.04 -10.97 -6.58
N LEU A 218 18.34 -12.06 -7.28
CA LEU A 218 18.80 -13.32 -6.69
C LEU A 218 20.17 -13.14 -6.01
N ALA A 219 21.13 -12.48 -6.66
CA ALA A 219 22.44 -12.23 -6.08
C ALA A 219 22.35 -11.36 -4.82
N PHE A 220 21.57 -10.28 -4.88
CA PHE A 220 21.36 -9.41 -3.73
C PHE A 220 20.59 -10.11 -2.61
N GLY A 221 19.50 -10.80 -2.93
CA GLY A 221 18.72 -11.57 -1.96
C GLY A 221 19.53 -12.69 -1.30
N ALA A 222 20.43 -13.34 -2.05
CA ALA A 222 21.32 -14.35 -1.50
C ALA A 222 22.27 -13.77 -0.44
N LEU A 223 22.86 -12.60 -0.69
CA LEU A 223 23.82 -11.96 0.20
C LEU A 223 23.17 -11.19 1.35
N TYR A 224 22.08 -10.47 1.09
CA TYR A 224 21.44 -9.56 2.05
C TYR A 224 20.38 -10.24 2.92
N VAL A 225 19.72 -11.29 2.41
CA VAL A 225 18.61 -11.97 3.11
C VAL A 225 18.96 -13.41 3.46
N LEU A 226 19.29 -14.23 2.46
CA LEU A 226 19.48 -15.67 2.65
C LEU A 226 20.70 -15.98 3.53
N LEU A 227 21.83 -15.32 3.30
CA LEU A 227 23.06 -15.56 4.06
C LEU A 227 22.87 -15.29 5.56
N PRO A 228 22.35 -14.13 6.00
CA PRO A 228 22.01 -13.90 7.41
C PRO A 228 21.01 -14.89 7.99
N ALA A 229 19.96 -15.24 7.23
CA ALA A 229 18.92 -16.16 7.70
C ALA A 229 19.44 -17.60 7.85
N ALA A 230 20.16 -18.13 6.85
CA ALA A 230 20.69 -19.49 6.87
C ALA A 230 21.83 -19.63 7.90
N SER A 231 22.70 -18.63 8.00
CA SER A 231 23.77 -18.63 9.01
C SER A 231 23.22 -18.48 10.43
N GLY A 232 22.16 -17.70 10.66
CA GLY A 232 21.54 -17.57 11.98
C GLY A 232 20.86 -18.83 12.51
N VAL A 233 20.53 -19.78 11.62
CA VAL A 233 20.01 -21.11 12.02
C VAL A 233 21.16 -22.05 12.41
N LEU A 234 22.32 -21.92 11.76
CA LEU A 234 23.44 -22.85 11.92
C LEU A 234 24.51 -22.36 12.91
N LEU A 235 24.65 -21.05 13.09
CA LEU A 235 25.66 -20.39 13.90
C LEU A 235 25.03 -19.64 15.07
N ALA A 236 25.82 -19.39 16.12
CA ALA A 236 25.39 -18.59 17.26
C ALA A 236 25.13 -17.12 16.88
N GLU A 237 25.89 -16.60 15.90
CA GLU A 237 25.70 -15.26 15.36
C GLU A 237 25.54 -15.32 13.83
N PRO A 238 24.48 -14.69 13.26
CA PRO A 238 24.27 -14.65 11.83
C PRO A 238 25.36 -13.83 11.12
N ILE A 239 25.87 -14.35 10.00
CA ILE A 239 26.81 -13.65 9.13
C ILE A 239 26.06 -12.54 8.41
N ARG A 240 26.33 -11.29 8.79
CA ARG A 240 25.75 -10.08 8.18
C ARG A 240 26.84 -9.30 7.47
N LEU A 241 26.86 -9.38 6.13
CA LEU A 241 27.79 -8.59 5.31
C LEU A 241 27.43 -7.10 5.31
N LEU A 242 26.13 -6.81 5.36
CA LEU A 242 25.58 -5.47 5.39
C LEU A 242 24.61 -5.36 6.58
N PRO A 243 24.51 -4.19 7.23
CA PRO A 243 23.53 -3.96 8.28
C PRO A 243 22.09 -4.10 7.77
N ILE A 244 21.26 -4.73 8.59
CA ILE A 244 19.81 -4.87 8.41
C ILE A 244 19.16 -4.18 9.62
N PRO A 245 18.07 -3.43 9.46
CA PRO A 245 17.31 -3.15 8.21
C PRO A 245 17.86 -2.02 7.33
N TRP A 246 18.74 -1.15 7.85
CA TRP A 246 19.39 -0.07 7.10
C TRP A 246 20.77 0.21 7.68
N ILE A 247 21.58 0.97 6.94
CA ILE A 247 22.83 1.52 7.46
C ILE A 247 22.49 2.75 8.30
N GLU A 248 22.74 2.69 9.60
CA GLU A 248 22.49 3.78 10.52
C GLU A 248 23.61 4.83 10.44
N LEU A 249 23.34 5.96 9.78
CA LEU A 249 24.28 7.08 9.67
C LEU A 249 23.87 8.29 10.51
N THR A 250 22.65 8.34 11.05
CA THR A 250 22.10 9.51 11.74
C THR A 250 22.97 9.92 12.92
N ARG A 251 23.48 8.93 13.68
CA ARG A 251 24.38 9.17 14.82
C ARG A 251 25.76 9.69 14.42
N ILE A 252 26.17 9.51 13.17
CA ILE A 252 27.47 9.97 12.66
C ILE A 252 27.32 11.38 12.08
N THR A 253 26.16 11.67 11.48
CA THR A 253 25.86 12.93 10.81
C THR A 253 25.21 13.97 11.72
N GLU A 254 24.76 13.60 12.92
CA GLU A 254 24.00 14.47 13.85
C GLU A 254 24.70 15.78 14.22
N ASP A 255 26.03 15.83 14.17
CA ASP A 255 26.80 17.06 14.42
C ASP A 255 26.71 18.07 13.27
N TRP A 256 26.60 17.57 12.04
CA TRP A 256 26.53 18.37 10.82
C TRP A 256 25.08 18.65 10.40
N PHE A 257 24.21 17.68 10.63
CA PHE A 257 22.81 17.66 10.22
C PHE A 257 21.90 17.30 11.40
N PRO A 258 21.75 18.20 12.40
CA PRO A 258 20.90 17.94 13.55
C PRO A 258 19.44 17.75 13.13
N ALA A 259 18.76 16.80 13.76
CA ALA A 259 17.40 16.37 13.45
C ALA A 259 17.17 15.91 12.00
N VAL A 260 18.21 15.49 11.26
CA VAL A 260 18.06 14.87 9.93
C VAL A 260 18.25 13.36 10.04
N ALA A 261 17.26 12.60 9.59
CA ALA A 261 17.38 11.15 9.49
C ALA A 261 18.17 10.79 8.23
N THR A 262 19.42 10.32 8.39
CA THR A 262 20.32 10.00 7.27
C THR A 262 20.56 8.51 7.09
N GLY A 263 19.74 7.65 7.71
CA GLY A 263 19.81 6.21 7.50
C GLY A 263 19.67 5.82 6.02
N ILE A 264 20.54 4.94 5.53
CA ILE A 264 20.50 4.47 4.14
C ILE A 264 19.83 3.10 4.10
N GLN A 265 18.63 3.05 3.52
CA GLN A 265 17.93 1.81 3.24
C GLN A 265 18.48 1.20 1.94
N LEU A 266 19.03 -0.02 2.06
CA LEU A 266 19.54 -0.78 0.91
C LEU A 266 18.41 -1.60 0.28
N ASP A 267 17.51 -0.92 -0.41
CA ASP A 267 16.37 -1.53 -1.08
C ASP A 267 16.49 -1.41 -2.60
N LEU A 268 16.79 -2.52 -3.27
CA LEU A 268 16.83 -2.57 -4.74
C LEU A 268 15.46 -2.28 -5.37
N GLY A 269 14.36 -2.57 -4.69
CA GLY A 269 13.02 -2.23 -5.13
C GLY A 269 12.83 -0.72 -5.26
N LEU A 270 13.28 0.06 -4.26
CA LEU A 270 13.25 1.53 -4.33
C LEU A 270 14.11 2.06 -5.47
N LEU A 271 15.28 1.45 -5.71
CA LEU A 271 16.16 1.80 -6.82
C LEU A 271 15.46 1.62 -8.18
N PHE A 272 14.83 0.46 -8.42
CA PHE A 272 14.12 0.19 -9.68
C PHE A 272 12.84 1.02 -9.83
N ILE A 273 12.10 1.26 -8.76
CA ILE A 273 10.93 2.17 -8.79
C ILE A 273 11.38 3.57 -9.22
N GLY A 274 12.50 4.07 -8.66
CA GLY A 274 13.06 5.36 -9.03
C GLY A 274 13.42 5.50 -10.52
N MET A 275 13.80 4.40 -11.19
CA MET A 275 14.09 4.41 -12.64
C MET A 275 12.84 4.54 -13.52
N VAL A 276 11.66 4.29 -12.96
CA VAL A 276 10.39 4.22 -13.70
C VAL A 276 9.49 5.42 -13.40
N LEU A 277 9.70 6.08 -12.26
CA LEU A 277 8.96 7.29 -11.89
C LEU A 277 9.21 8.44 -12.89
N PRO A 278 8.19 9.30 -13.11
CA PRO A 278 8.35 10.51 -13.91
C PRO A 278 9.53 11.36 -13.41
N PHE A 279 10.31 11.92 -14.32
CA PHE A 279 11.50 12.72 -14.03
C PHE A 279 11.19 13.86 -13.07
N TRP A 280 10.09 14.58 -13.28
CA TRP A 280 9.71 15.68 -12.40
C TRP A 280 9.27 15.22 -11.00
N ALA A 281 8.74 14.01 -10.87
CA ALA A 281 8.46 13.41 -9.56
C ALA A 281 9.77 13.09 -8.82
N VAL A 282 10.77 12.54 -9.52
CA VAL A 282 12.11 12.26 -8.95
C VAL A 282 12.81 13.57 -8.54
N MET A 283 12.78 14.58 -9.40
CA MET A 283 13.34 15.90 -9.07
C MET A 283 12.61 16.57 -7.91
N GLY A 284 11.28 16.44 -7.83
CA GLY A 284 10.49 16.89 -6.68
C GLY A 284 10.92 16.21 -5.38
N GLY A 285 11.14 14.90 -5.42
CA GLY A 285 11.68 14.13 -4.28
C GLY A 285 13.09 14.59 -3.88
N LEU A 286 13.97 14.84 -4.84
CA LEU A 286 15.32 15.36 -4.58
C LEU A 286 15.28 16.76 -3.94
N VAL A 287 14.46 17.67 -4.48
CA VAL A 287 14.26 19.00 -3.91
C VAL A 287 13.67 18.90 -2.51
N GLY A 288 12.68 18.02 -2.31
CA GLY A 288 12.11 17.74 -1.00
C GLY A 288 13.17 17.29 0.01
N PHE A 289 14.05 16.38 -0.39
CA PHE A 289 15.18 15.94 0.43
C PHE A 289 16.17 17.08 0.76
N ILE A 290 16.51 17.92 -0.20
CA ILE A 290 17.37 19.08 0.05
C ILE A 290 16.69 20.07 1.01
N VAL A 291 15.40 20.31 0.84
CA VAL A 291 14.62 21.15 1.74
C VAL A 291 14.62 20.57 3.15
N THR A 292 14.42 19.27 3.34
CA THR A 292 14.45 18.68 4.70
C THR A 292 15.84 18.68 5.31
N LEU A 293 16.90 18.49 4.51
CA LEU A 293 18.30 18.59 4.94
C LEU A 293 18.62 19.98 5.53
N ILE A 294 18.01 21.04 4.98
CA ILE A 294 18.22 22.43 5.40
C ILE A 294 17.21 22.83 6.50
N ALA A 295 15.94 22.48 6.33
CA ALA A 295 14.85 22.89 7.20
C ALA A 295 14.94 22.25 8.58
N ASN A 296 15.29 20.96 8.70
CA ASN A 296 15.33 20.29 9.99
C ASN A 296 16.34 20.93 10.96
N PRO A 297 17.60 21.21 10.56
CA PRO A 297 18.53 21.95 11.41
C PRO A 297 17.99 23.32 11.85
N ILE A 298 17.34 24.06 10.94
CA ILE A 298 16.75 25.37 11.26
C ILE A 298 15.60 25.21 12.25
N LEU A 299 14.69 24.26 12.04
CA LEU A 299 13.56 24.00 12.93
C LEU A 299 14.04 23.53 14.32
N TYR A 300 15.14 22.77 14.37
CA TYR A 300 15.79 22.39 15.63
C TYR A 300 16.37 23.59 16.37
N GLN A 301 17.11 24.46 15.67
CA GLN A 301 17.68 25.68 16.25
C GLN A 301 16.61 26.65 16.77
N ASN A 302 15.41 26.64 16.17
CA ASN A 302 14.27 27.44 16.62
C ASN A 302 13.41 26.74 17.68
N HIS A 303 13.88 25.64 18.27
CA HIS A 303 13.18 24.86 19.30
C HIS A 303 11.80 24.32 18.88
N ILE A 304 11.57 24.13 17.57
CA ILE A 304 10.35 23.50 17.05
C ILE A 304 10.48 21.98 17.17
N LEU A 305 11.61 21.42 16.74
CA LEU A 305 11.95 19.98 16.87
C LEU A 305 12.54 19.67 18.25
N HIS A 306 11.78 19.95 19.29
CA HIS A 306 12.19 19.90 20.69
C HIS A 306 12.31 18.47 21.26
N ARG A 307 11.63 17.48 20.67
CA ARG A 307 11.75 16.07 21.11
C ARG A 307 13.05 15.43 20.65
N TRP A 308 13.64 15.92 19.56
CA TRP A 308 14.89 15.37 19.05
C TRP A 308 16.08 15.75 19.94
N HIS A 309 16.96 14.79 20.21
CA HIS A 309 18.24 15.02 20.86
C HIS A 309 19.35 14.18 20.22
N LYS A 310 20.61 14.58 20.42
CA LYS A 310 21.77 13.81 19.97
C LYS A 310 21.75 12.38 20.51
N GLY A 311 22.19 11.43 19.70
CA GLY A 311 22.16 9.99 19.96
C GLY A 311 20.91 9.26 19.47
N MET A 312 19.85 9.97 19.06
CA MET A 312 18.66 9.37 18.45
C MET A 312 19.00 8.65 17.14
N GLY A 313 18.44 7.44 16.94
CA GLY A 313 18.58 6.73 15.67
C GLY A 313 17.72 7.33 14.56
N THR A 314 17.80 6.76 13.35
CA THR A 314 17.00 7.17 12.19
C THR A 314 15.50 7.14 12.52
N VAL A 315 15.01 6.04 13.09
CA VAL A 315 13.58 5.84 13.41
C VAL A 315 13.11 6.83 14.46
N ASP A 316 13.85 6.97 15.55
CA ASP A 316 13.52 7.91 16.63
C ASP A 316 13.48 9.35 16.11
N THR A 317 14.43 9.70 15.22
CA THR A 317 14.49 11.02 14.59
C THR A 317 13.27 11.28 13.70
N VAL A 318 12.92 10.33 12.83
CA VAL A 318 11.71 10.44 11.98
C VAL A 318 10.45 10.56 12.85
N PHE A 319 10.33 9.73 13.88
CA PHE A 319 9.20 9.75 14.80
C PHE A 319 9.08 11.09 15.53
N ALA A 320 10.15 11.56 16.18
CA ALA A 320 10.19 12.83 16.89
C ALA A 320 9.81 14.00 15.98
N ASN A 321 10.42 14.08 14.79
CA ASN A 321 10.15 15.13 13.83
C ASN A 321 8.71 15.11 13.29
N ASN A 322 8.13 13.91 13.13
CA ASN A 322 6.75 13.75 12.70
C ASN A 322 5.79 14.34 13.73
N PHE A 323 5.98 13.98 15.00
CA PHE A 323 5.17 14.49 16.11
C PHE A 323 5.34 15.99 16.37
N ASP A 324 6.54 16.53 16.14
CA ASP A 324 6.83 17.95 16.40
C ASP A 324 6.33 18.87 15.28
N PHE A 325 6.51 18.49 14.02
CA PHE A 325 6.26 19.39 12.88
C PHE A 325 5.55 18.71 11.69
N TYR A 326 6.07 17.59 11.20
CA TYR A 326 5.65 17.08 9.88
C TYR A 326 4.22 16.53 9.84
N MET A 327 3.66 16.08 10.96
CA MET A 327 2.24 15.70 11.03
C MET A 327 1.35 16.90 10.74
N SER A 328 1.55 18.00 11.47
CA SER A 328 0.80 19.24 11.30
C SER A 328 1.03 19.85 9.91
N PHE A 329 2.27 19.84 9.43
CA PHE A 329 2.61 20.32 8.09
C PHE A 329 1.90 19.52 6.98
N SER A 330 1.91 18.18 7.08
CA SER A 330 1.22 17.30 6.12
C SER A 330 -0.29 17.53 6.11
N ILE A 331 -0.91 17.71 7.29
CA ILE A 331 -2.33 18.04 7.40
C ILE A 331 -2.62 19.40 6.73
N GLY A 332 -1.80 20.42 7.02
CA GLY A 332 -1.95 21.75 6.42
C GLY A 332 -1.79 21.74 4.89
N LEU A 333 -0.79 21.00 4.38
CA LEU A 333 -0.58 20.82 2.94
C LEU A 333 -1.77 20.11 2.29
N GLY A 334 -2.27 19.03 2.89
CA GLY A 334 -3.45 18.31 2.41
C GLY A 334 -4.68 19.21 2.33
N LEU A 335 -4.94 20.03 3.35
CA LEU A 335 -6.02 21.01 3.35
C LEU A 335 -5.85 22.07 2.24
N ALA A 336 -4.63 22.57 2.03
CA ALA A 336 -4.35 23.56 1.00
C ALA A 336 -4.61 23.00 -0.41
N ILE A 337 -4.10 21.80 -0.71
CA ILE A 337 -4.33 21.13 -2.01
C ILE A 337 -5.81 20.91 -2.25
N ALA A 338 -6.55 20.50 -1.22
CA ALA A 338 -7.97 20.28 -1.33
C ALA A 338 -8.77 21.56 -1.59
N VAL A 339 -8.43 22.67 -0.91
CA VAL A 339 -9.04 23.98 -1.16
C VAL A 339 -8.78 24.40 -2.60
N VAL A 340 -7.56 24.23 -3.11
CA VAL A 340 -7.22 24.50 -4.51
C VAL A 340 -8.06 23.61 -5.45
N GLY A 341 -8.25 22.33 -5.11
CA GLY A 341 -9.12 21.40 -5.85
C GLY A 341 -10.57 21.89 -5.92
N ILE A 342 -11.17 22.24 -4.78
CA ILE A 342 -12.55 22.75 -4.70
C ILE A 342 -12.72 24.06 -5.47
N VAL A 343 -11.77 24.99 -5.32
CA VAL A 343 -11.76 26.27 -6.05
C VAL A 343 -11.68 26.00 -7.55
N HIS A 344 -10.81 25.10 -7.98
CA HIS A 344 -10.65 24.72 -9.38
C HIS A 344 -11.93 24.11 -9.97
N VAL A 345 -12.58 23.18 -9.25
CA VAL A 345 -13.88 22.61 -9.68
C VAL A 345 -14.94 23.69 -9.77
N THR A 346 -15.04 24.57 -8.76
CA THR A 346 -16.03 25.66 -8.72
C THR A 346 -15.83 26.68 -9.85
N LEU A 347 -14.58 27.04 -10.15
CA LEU A 347 -14.22 27.89 -11.28
C LEU A 347 -14.52 27.22 -12.62
N SER A 348 -14.25 25.91 -12.74
CA SER A 348 -14.53 25.12 -13.95
C SER A 348 -16.03 25.01 -14.23
N ILE A 349 -16.87 24.95 -13.20
CA ILE A 349 -18.34 25.00 -13.32
C ILE A 349 -18.82 26.38 -13.79
N ARG A 350 -18.13 27.46 -13.37
CA ARG A 350 -18.48 28.85 -13.71
C ARG A 350 -17.97 29.31 -15.07
N GLN A 351 -16.85 28.77 -15.56
CA GLN A 351 -16.30 29.13 -16.86
C GLN A 351 -17.11 28.49 -18.00
N LYS A 352 -17.84 29.32 -18.77
CA LYS A 352 -18.46 28.96 -20.07
C LYS A 352 -17.43 28.93 -21.21
N SER A 353 -16.25 28.34 -21.00
CA SER A 353 -15.18 28.40 -22.00
C SER A 353 -15.07 27.10 -22.79
N GLY A 354 -15.42 27.17 -24.08
CA GLY A 354 -14.95 26.38 -25.23
C GLY A 354 -14.95 24.84 -25.24
N GLY A 355 -15.07 24.16 -24.09
CA GLY A 355 -15.11 22.71 -23.98
C GLY A 355 -16.50 22.19 -23.59
N THR A 356 -16.68 20.86 -23.63
CA THR A 356 -17.92 20.22 -23.13
C THR A 356 -18.23 20.72 -21.71
N PRO A 357 -19.42 21.30 -21.47
CA PRO A 357 -19.86 21.76 -20.17
C PRO A 357 -19.64 20.69 -19.09
N PHE A 358 -19.26 21.10 -17.88
CA PHE A 358 -19.07 20.16 -16.76
C PHE A 358 -20.29 19.26 -16.53
N ARG A 359 -21.50 19.80 -16.72
CA ARG A 359 -22.77 19.02 -16.68
C ARG A 359 -22.83 17.91 -17.73
N GLU A 360 -22.27 18.12 -18.91
CA GLU A 360 -22.18 17.09 -19.95
C GLU A 360 -21.08 16.08 -19.65
N ARG A 361 -19.96 16.50 -19.04
CA ARG A 361 -18.92 15.56 -18.56
C ARG A 361 -19.44 14.67 -17.43
N LEU A 362 -20.27 15.21 -16.54
CA LEU A 362 -20.96 14.41 -15.52
C LEU A 362 -21.90 13.36 -16.12
N LYS A 363 -22.46 13.58 -17.32
CA LYS A 363 -23.25 12.54 -18.00
C LYS A 363 -22.41 11.30 -18.29
N ALA A 364 -21.09 11.44 -18.50
CA ALA A 364 -20.20 10.29 -18.71
C ALA A 364 -20.18 9.32 -17.51
N LEU A 365 -20.49 9.77 -16.29
CA LEU A 365 -20.67 8.90 -15.12
C LEU A 365 -21.90 7.99 -15.24
N PHE A 366 -22.95 8.46 -15.93
CA PHE A 366 -24.20 7.73 -16.08
C PHE A 366 -24.29 6.95 -17.40
N THR A 367 -23.49 7.32 -18.40
CA THR A 367 -23.38 6.64 -19.68
C THR A 367 -21.92 6.23 -19.94
N PRO A 368 -21.43 5.16 -19.27
CA PRO A 368 -20.07 4.67 -19.51
C PRO A 368 -19.88 4.24 -20.98
N PRO A 369 -18.63 4.23 -21.49
CA PRO A 369 -18.33 3.70 -22.81
C PRO A 369 -18.84 2.25 -22.95
N PRO A 370 -19.51 1.91 -24.07
CA PRO A 370 -20.03 0.56 -24.27
C PRO A 370 -18.87 -0.45 -24.29
N GLY A 371 -19.04 -1.57 -23.58
CA GLY A 371 -18.08 -2.67 -23.57
C GLY A 371 -16.98 -2.60 -22.50
N ARG A 372 -16.84 -1.49 -21.73
CA ARG A 372 -15.81 -1.37 -20.67
C ARG A 372 -16.11 -2.17 -19.39
N GLY A 373 -17.32 -2.70 -19.25
CA GLY A 373 -17.73 -3.50 -18.07
C GLY A 373 -18.01 -2.65 -16.82
N ASP A 374 -18.32 -1.37 -16.98
CA ASP A 374 -18.55 -0.46 -15.85
C ASP A 374 -19.85 -0.73 -15.10
N PHE A 375 -19.77 -0.66 -13.78
CA PHE A 375 -20.94 -0.66 -12.90
C PHE A 375 -21.59 0.73 -12.84
N ASN A 376 -22.87 0.73 -12.45
CA ASN A 376 -23.58 1.96 -12.17
C ASN A 376 -22.94 2.68 -10.97
N ILE A 377 -22.64 3.97 -11.12
CA ILE A 377 -22.03 4.80 -10.09
C ILE A 377 -22.84 4.80 -8.77
N TRP A 378 -24.17 4.67 -8.86
CA TRP A 378 -25.05 4.59 -7.69
C TRP A 378 -24.85 3.31 -6.88
N ILE A 379 -24.48 2.20 -7.55
CA ILE A 379 -24.16 0.96 -6.86
C ILE A 379 -22.87 1.14 -6.07
N ALA A 380 -21.85 1.76 -6.65
CA ALA A 380 -20.59 2.03 -5.98
C ALA A 380 -20.75 2.96 -4.76
N LEU A 381 -21.52 4.05 -4.91
CA LEU A 381 -21.85 4.94 -3.80
C LEU A 381 -22.72 4.25 -2.73
N GLY A 382 -23.69 3.43 -3.15
CA GLY A 382 -24.54 2.66 -2.23
C GLY A 382 -23.75 1.65 -1.42
N ILE A 383 -22.82 0.94 -2.08
CA ILE A 383 -21.86 0.02 -1.43
C ILE A 383 -21.05 0.78 -0.38
N TYR A 384 -20.48 1.93 -0.76
CA TYR A 384 -19.66 2.74 0.15
C TYR A 384 -20.44 3.24 1.37
N VAL A 385 -21.65 3.78 1.17
CA VAL A 385 -22.50 4.23 2.27
C VAL A 385 -22.84 3.07 3.19
N PHE A 386 -23.15 1.90 2.63
CA PHE A 386 -23.47 0.71 3.41
C PHE A 386 -22.26 0.17 4.20
N SER A 387 -21.09 0.03 3.56
CA SER A 387 -19.85 -0.45 4.21
C SER A 387 -19.40 0.49 5.31
N THR A 388 -19.35 1.81 5.03
CA THR A 388 -18.96 2.83 6.01
C THR A 388 -19.95 2.86 7.18
N THR A 389 -21.27 2.81 6.92
CA THR A 389 -22.28 2.77 8.00
C THR A 389 -22.15 1.50 8.84
N THR A 390 -21.92 0.34 8.20
CA THR A 390 -21.71 -0.93 8.91
C THR A 390 -20.47 -0.87 9.80
N TYR A 391 -19.37 -0.29 9.30
CA TYR A 391 -18.14 -0.10 10.07
C TYR A 391 -18.37 0.80 11.30
N ILE A 392 -19.06 1.93 11.11
CA ILE A 392 -19.38 2.88 12.19
C ILE A 392 -20.26 2.20 13.24
N TYR A 393 -21.27 1.44 12.81
CA TYR A 393 -22.16 0.70 13.70
C TYR A 393 -21.40 -0.34 14.52
N LEU A 394 -20.61 -1.19 13.88
CA LEU A 394 -19.80 -2.21 14.58
C LEU A 394 -18.82 -1.57 15.56
N SER A 395 -18.15 -0.49 15.16
CA SER A 395 -17.21 0.24 16.02
C SER A 395 -17.90 0.82 17.25
N SER A 396 -19.12 1.38 17.08
CA SER A 396 -19.91 1.91 18.19
C SER A 396 -20.38 0.83 19.18
N LEU A 397 -20.55 -0.41 18.69
CA LEU A 397 -20.91 -1.57 19.49
C LEU A 397 -19.72 -2.13 20.27
N LEU A 398 -18.54 -2.21 19.64
CA LEU A 398 -17.33 -2.79 20.21
C LEU A 398 -16.59 -1.85 21.18
N VAL A 399 -16.72 -0.53 20.99
CA VAL A 399 -16.03 0.48 21.80
C VAL A 399 -17.05 1.43 22.43
N PRO A 400 -17.75 0.99 23.51
CA PRO A 400 -18.74 1.82 24.18
C PRO A 400 -18.07 3.07 24.77
N GLY A 401 -18.65 4.24 24.52
CA GLY A 401 -18.15 5.54 24.98
C GLY A 401 -17.29 6.29 23.97
N PHE A 402 -16.89 5.68 22.84
CA PHE A 402 -16.23 6.41 21.77
C PHE A 402 -17.24 7.32 21.03
N PRO A 403 -16.89 8.59 20.73
CA PRO A 403 -17.80 9.51 20.05
C PRO A 403 -18.02 9.08 18.59
N TRP A 404 -19.11 8.35 18.32
CA TRP A 404 -19.46 7.85 16.98
C TRP A 404 -19.55 8.95 15.92
N ILE A 405 -19.86 10.18 16.32
CA ILE A 405 -19.88 11.35 15.42
C ILE A 405 -18.51 11.60 14.77
N PHE A 406 -17.42 11.30 15.48
CA PHE A 406 -16.07 11.38 14.93
C PHE A 406 -15.89 10.37 13.80
N LEU A 407 -16.40 9.14 13.95
CA LEU A 407 -16.35 8.12 12.91
C LEU A 407 -17.21 8.50 11.69
N VAL A 408 -18.34 9.16 11.91
CA VAL A 408 -19.17 9.70 10.82
C VAL A 408 -18.45 10.80 10.06
N ALA A 409 -17.84 11.76 10.77
CA ALA A 409 -17.05 12.82 10.14
C ALA A 409 -15.83 12.24 9.41
N TYR A 410 -15.14 11.29 10.02
CA TYR A 410 -13.99 10.61 9.41
C TYR A 410 -14.42 9.85 8.15
N GLY A 411 -15.43 8.99 8.28
CA GLY A 411 -15.95 8.15 7.21
C GLY A 411 -16.54 8.95 6.06
N PHE A 412 -17.48 9.87 6.29
CA PHE A 412 -18.22 10.52 5.21
C PHE A 412 -17.66 11.87 4.75
N LEU A 413 -16.76 12.49 5.52
CA LEU A 413 -16.17 13.79 5.14
C LEU A 413 -14.68 13.65 4.86
N TYR A 414 -13.91 13.18 5.85
CA TYR A 414 -12.45 13.16 5.73
C TYR A 414 -11.98 12.14 4.69
N THR A 415 -12.49 10.91 4.71
CA THR A 415 -12.06 9.85 3.79
C THR A 415 -12.31 10.21 2.32
N PRO A 416 -13.53 10.59 1.88
CA PRO A 416 -13.76 11.01 0.49
C PRO A 416 -12.89 12.20 0.08
N PHE A 417 -12.69 13.13 1.00
CA PHE A 417 -11.89 14.33 0.77
C PHE A 417 -10.41 14.00 0.56
N ILE A 418 -9.80 13.26 1.48
CA ILE A 418 -8.38 12.90 1.37
C ILE A 418 -8.14 11.94 0.20
N SER A 419 -9.09 11.02 -0.08
CA SER A 419 -9.01 10.15 -1.25
C SER A 419 -9.07 10.92 -2.57
N TYR A 420 -9.91 11.95 -2.67
CA TYR A 420 -9.93 12.83 -3.84
C TYR A 420 -8.62 13.62 -3.99
N VAL A 421 -8.08 14.15 -2.89
CA VAL A 421 -6.77 14.83 -2.89
C VAL A 421 -5.66 13.88 -3.35
N SER A 422 -5.63 12.65 -2.81
CA SER A 422 -4.65 11.63 -3.22
C SER A 422 -4.76 11.32 -4.71
N ALA A 423 -5.98 11.11 -5.21
CA ALA A 423 -6.20 10.83 -6.64
C ALA A 423 -5.73 11.96 -7.56
N ARG A 424 -5.75 13.22 -7.10
CA ARG A 424 -5.24 14.41 -7.80
C ARG A 424 -3.73 14.62 -7.65
N MET A 425 -3.13 14.07 -6.59
CA MET A 425 -1.68 14.11 -6.39
C MET A 425 -0.98 13.00 -7.18
N GLU A 426 -1.63 11.84 -7.29
CA GLU A 426 -1.15 10.69 -8.06
C GLU A 426 -1.39 10.84 -9.57
N GLY A 427 -2.34 11.67 -9.99
CA GLY A 427 -2.75 11.89 -11.39
C GLY A 427 -2.72 13.33 -11.85
#